data_AF-A0A657AZY3-F1
#
_entry.id   AF-A0A657AZY3-F1
#
_cell.length_a   1.000
_cell.length_b   1.000
_cell.length_c   1.000
_cell.angle_alpha   90.00
_cell.angle_beta   90.00
_cell.angle_gamma   90.00
#
_symmetry.space_group_name_H-M   'P 1'
#
loop_
_entity.id
_entity.type
_entity.pdbx_description
1 polymer ?
#
loop_
_entity_poly.entity_id
_entity_poly.type
_entity_poly.pdbx_seq_one_letter_code
_entity_poly.pdbx_strand_id
1 'polypeptide(L)'
;CSAWRKLALFDAGKLGLNGRILFLDLDLVILSAIDELFEGDAPFLMLENWYQPGNGQASLMRYDSDFAKPVLDEYLSDSETILKTYVTEQAFIAERLCVNGAYFDPSYCVSFKKHVMHSDWRRFTSKPYDKPEGAKVIVFHGRPNPPDAIKGDWGKSLPALKRWWKGLKPCPWIADYWRE
;
A
#
# COMPACT_ATOMS: atom_id res chain seq x y z
N CYS A 1 2.00 15.39 -16.27
CA CYS A 1 2.84 15.49 -15.05
C CYS A 1 2.35 14.44 -14.06
N SER A 2 2.98 13.27 -14.02
CA SER A 2 2.78 12.31 -12.93
C SER A 2 3.37 12.95 -11.67
N ALA A 3 2.56 13.18 -10.66
CA ALA A 3 3.02 13.85 -9.45
C ALA A 3 3.78 12.83 -8.57
N TRP A 4 5.12 12.82 -8.68
CA TRP A 4 6.02 12.00 -7.87
C TRP A 4 6.26 12.70 -6.52
N ARG A 5 5.21 12.74 -5.69
CA ARG A 5 5.19 13.51 -4.44
C ARG A 5 5.65 12.72 -3.23
N LYS A 6 5.72 11.39 -3.29
CA LYS A 6 6.14 10.58 -2.14
C LYS A 6 7.64 10.76 -1.86
N LEU A 7 8.44 11.10 -2.87
CA LEU A 7 9.85 11.45 -2.73
C LEU A 7 10.05 12.67 -1.82
N ALA A 8 9.11 13.63 -1.81
CA ALA A 8 9.19 14.78 -0.92
C ALA A 8 9.13 14.38 0.57
N LEU A 9 8.63 13.18 0.88
CA LEU A 9 8.62 12.65 2.24
C LEU A 9 10.02 12.32 2.76
N PHE A 10 10.97 12.08 1.86
CA PHE A 10 12.35 11.76 2.24
C PHE A 10 13.17 12.98 2.68
N ASP A 11 12.60 14.18 2.65
CA ASP A 11 13.14 15.35 3.35
C ASP A 11 12.50 15.47 4.74
N ALA A 12 12.79 14.50 5.62
CA ALA A 12 12.24 14.42 6.97
C ALA A 12 12.46 15.71 7.77
N GLY A 13 13.63 16.34 7.59
CA GLY A 13 13.97 17.62 8.22
C GLY A 13 13.00 18.75 7.84
N LYS A 14 12.62 18.88 6.56
CA LYS A 14 11.60 19.84 6.12
C LYS A 14 10.20 19.54 6.67
N LEU A 15 9.93 18.28 7.01
CA LEU A 15 8.67 17.86 7.63
C LEU A 15 8.68 17.99 9.17
N GLY A 16 9.81 18.34 9.78
CA GLY A 16 9.97 18.35 11.23
C GLY A 16 9.96 16.94 11.85
N LEU A 17 10.26 15.92 11.06
CA LEU A 17 10.31 14.51 11.49
C LEU A 17 11.76 14.10 11.77
N ASN A 18 11.95 13.23 12.77
CA ASN A 18 13.24 12.67 13.14
C ASN A 18 13.11 11.20 13.55
N GLY A 19 14.25 10.48 13.56
CA GLY A 19 14.29 9.08 13.92
C GLY A 19 13.64 8.19 12.87
N ARG A 20 12.82 7.24 13.32
CA ARG A 20 12.18 6.25 12.45
C ARG A 20 10.79 6.69 12.05
N ILE A 21 10.56 6.79 10.75
CA ILE A 21 9.33 7.33 10.16
C ILE A 21 8.58 6.20 9.46
N LEU A 22 7.28 6.09 9.71
CA LEU A 22 6.37 5.20 8.99
C LEU A 22 5.42 6.05 8.14
N PHE A 23 5.46 5.83 6.83
CA PHE A 23 4.51 6.36 5.87
C PHE A 23 3.41 5.34 5.59
N LEU A 24 2.18 5.84 5.55
CA LEU A 24 0.94 5.10 5.29
C LEU A 24 0.15 5.88 4.23
N ASP A 25 -0.22 5.22 3.12
CA ASP A 25 -1.18 5.80 2.17
C ASP A 25 -2.55 5.99 2.84
N LEU A 26 -3.42 6.81 2.24
CA LEU A 26 -4.74 7.13 2.81
C LEU A 26 -5.80 6.04 2.57
N ASP A 27 -5.54 5.09 1.67
CA ASP A 27 -6.45 4.02 1.30
C ASP A 27 -6.11 2.70 2.00
N LEU A 28 -5.89 2.75 3.31
CA LEU A 28 -5.65 1.58 4.16
C LEU A 28 -6.50 1.59 5.43
N VAL A 29 -6.59 0.40 6.03
CA VAL A 29 -7.32 0.16 7.27
C VAL A 29 -6.37 -0.56 8.24
N ILE A 30 -6.17 0.02 9.42
CA ILE A 30 -5.37 -0.57 10.50
C ILE A 30 -6.29 -1.48 11.33
N LEU A 31 -5.92 -2.76 11.47
CA LEU A 31 -6.73 -3.80 12.13
C LEU A 31 -6.33 -4.07 13.58
N SER A 32 -5.10 -3.73 13.96
CA SER A 32 -4.51 -3.96 15.28
C SER A 32 -3.31 -3.05 15.50
N ALA A 33 -2.65 -3.15 16.66
CA ALA A 33 -1.42 -2.43 16.97
C ALA A 33 -0.35 -2.68 15.90
N ILE A 34 0.37 -1.62 15.52
CA ILE A 34 1.34 -1.59 14.41
C ILE A 34 2.77 -1.37 14.89
N ASP A 35 3.06 -1.58 16.17
CA ASP A 35 4.38 -1.37 16.77
C ASP A 35 5.46 -2.19 16.03
N GLU A 36 5.12 -3.39 15.57
CA GLU A 36 6.03 -4.26 14.82
C GLU A 36 6.46 -3.67 13.47
N LEU A 37 5.71 -2.70 12.92
CA LEU A 37 6.12 -1.97 11.72
C LEU A 37 7.26 -0.98 11.99
N PHE A 38 7.62 -0.72 13.25
CA PHE A 38 8.75 0.13 13.62
C PHE A 38 10.00 -0.68 14.02
N GLU A 39 9.87 -1.99 14.19
CA GLU A 39 10.94 -2.86 14.68
C GLU A 39 11.96 -3.23 13.58
N GLY A 40 13.11 -3.76 14.00
CA GLY A 40 14.19 -4.25 13.13
C GLY A 40 15.22 -3.18 12.73
N ASP A 41 16.41 -3.65 12.30
CA ASP A 41 17.60 -2.83 12.09
C ASP A 41 17.73 -2.24 10.68
N ALA A 42 16.93 -2.70 9.73
CA ALA A 42 16.97 -2.16 8.37
C ALA A 42 16.71 -0.64 8.42
N PRO A 43 17.43 0.20 7.66
CA PRO A 43 17.17 1.64 7.65
C PRO A 43 16.01 2.03 6.73
N PHE A 44 15.57 1.10 5.88
CA PHE A 44 14.43 1.24 4.99
C PHE A 44 13.67 -0.09 4.91
N LEU A 45 12.33 -0.02 4.87
CA LEU A 45 11.46 -1.13 4.50
C LEU A 45 10.33 -0.58 3.64
N MET A 46 9.91 -1.36 2.64
CA MET A 46 8.74 -1.06 1.81
C MET A 46 7.84 -2.27 1.77
N LEU A 47 6.58 -2.09 1.38
CA LEU A 47 5.73 -3.22 1.13
C LEU A 47 6.10 -3.88 -0.20
N GLU A 48 6.20 -5.22 -0.23
CA GLU A 48 6.41 -5.94 -1.49
C GLU A 48 5.13 -5.90 -2.35
N ASN A 49 5.29 -5.77 -3.67
CA ASN A 49 4.19 -5.78 -4.61
C ASN A 49 3.64 -7.20 -4.77
N TRP A 50 2.38 -7.40 -4.38
CA TRP A 50 1.76 -8.72 -4.43
C TRP A 50 1.59 -9.31 -5.83
N TYR A 51 1.58 -8.50 -6.89
CA TYR A 51 1.43 -8.96 -8.27
C TYR A 51 2.77 -9.06 -9.02
N GLN A 52 3.82 -8.46 -8.47
CA GLN A 52 5.17 -8.44 -9.05
C GLN A 52 6.21 -8.66 -7.94
N PRO A 53 6.33 -9.91 -7.41
CA PRO A 53 7.30 -10.23 -6.37
C PRO A 53 8.71 -9.77 -6.75
N GLY A 54 9.48 -9.32 -5.76
CA GLY A 54 10.78 -8.66 -5.95
C GLY A 54 10.71 -7.16 -6.26
N ASN A 55 9.53 -6.60 -6.54
CA ASN A 55 9.32 -5.15 -6.68
C ASN A 55 8.58 -4.58 -5.46
N GLY A 56 8.85 -3.32 -5.13
CA GLY A 56 8.18 -2.61 -4.05
C GLY A 56 6.90 -1.88 -4.49
N GLN A 57 6.03 -1.58 -3.52
CA GLN A 57 4.89 -0.67 -3.68
C GLN A 57 4.86 0.36 -2.55
N ALA A 58 4.51 1.59 -2.88
CA ALA A 58 4.67 2.73 -1.98
C ALA A 58 3.42 3.03 -1.13
N SER A 59 2.59 2.02 -0.83
CA SER A 59 1.45 2.19 0.09
C SER A 59 1.84 2.19 1.56
N LEU A 60 2.98 1.58 1.87
CA LEU A 60 3.54 1.53 3.21
C LEU A 60 5.06 1.49 3.10
N MET A 61 5.73 2.44 3.75
CA MET A 61 7.19 2.57 3.76
C MET A 61 7.65 2.97 5.16
N ARG A 62 8.75 2.43 5.63
CA ARG A 62 9.41 2.87 6.86
C ARG A 62 10.85 3.22 6.54
N TYR A 63 11.31 4.35 7.03
CA TYR A 63 12.67 4.81 6.79
C TYR A 63 13.20 5.61 7.99
N ASP A 64 14.50 5.53 8.21
CA ASP A 64 15.18 6.42 9.14
C ASP A 64 15.39 7.79 8.47
N SER A 65 15.24 8.88 9.23
CA SER A 65 15.01 10.24 8.72
C SER A 65 15.99 10.74 7.68
N ASP A 66 17.27 10.36 7.78
CA ASP A 66 18.32 10.81 6.85
C ASP A 66 18.66 9.78 5.77
N PHE A 67 18.11 8.57 5.86
CA PHE A 67 18.53 7.45 5.00
C PHE A 67 18.03 7.60 3.57
N ALA A 68 16.78 8.03 3.39
CA ALA A 68 16.13 8.07 2.08
C ALA A 68 16.34 9.41 1.34
N LYS A 69 16.87 10.44 2.01
CA LYS A 69 17.09 11.77 1.43
C LYS A 69 17.93 11.77 0.14
N PRO A 70 19.01 10.97 0.01
CA PRO A 70 19.79 10.92 -1.23
C PRO A 70 18.96 10.55 -2.47
N VAL A 71 17.89 9.78 -2.32
CA VAL A 71 16.99 9.40 -3.43
C VAL A 71 16.16 10.59 -3.91
N LEU A 72 15.71 11.43 -2.98
CA LEU A 72 15.09 12.70 -3.34
C LEU A 72 16.09 13.63 -4.04
N ASP A 73 17.32 13.72 -3.52
CA ASP A 73 18.35 14.58 -4.12
C ASP A 73 18.73 14.13 -5.54
N GLU A 74 18.84 12.81 -5.77
CA GLU A 74 19.03 12.23 -7.11
C GLU A 74 17.88 12.65 -8.04
N TYR A 75 16.63 12.48 -7.61
CA TYR A 75 15.46 12.91 -8.37
C TYR A 75 15.46 14.40 -8.71
N LEU A 76 15.79 15.26 -7.74
CA LEU A 76 15.83 16.71 -7.95
C LEU A 76 16.98 17.13 -8.87
N SER A 77 18.08 16.37 -8.90
CA SER A 77 19.24 16.67 -9.75
C SER A 77 19.03 16.35 -11.23
N ASP A 78 18.29 15.29 -11.55
CA ASP A 78 18.01 14.87 -12.94
C ASP A 78 16.64 14.20 -13.09
N SER A 79 15.59 14.96 -12.77
CA SER A 79 14.21 14.46 -12.85
C SER A 79 13.82 14.03 -14.27
N GLU A 80 14.37 14.64 -15.31
CA GLU A 80 14.02 14.33 -16.70
C GLU A 80 14.47 12.93 -17.10
N THR A 81 15.72 12.56 -16.78
CA THR A 81 16.22 11.21 -17.05
C THR A 81 15.46 10.17 -16.23
N ILE A 82 15.21 10.43 -14.95
CA ILE A 82 14.49 9.49 -14.08
C ILE A 82 13.07 9.25 -14.58
N LEU A 83 12.36 10.30 -14.97
CA LEU A 83 11.00 10.17 -15.53
C LEU A 83 10.97 9.44 -16.89
N LYS A 84 12.07 9.44 -17.65
CA LYS A 84 12.20 8.65 -18.89
C LYS A 84 12.49 7.17 -18.60
N THR A 85 13.29 6.88 -17.57
CA THR A 85 13.70 5.52 -17.21
C THR A 85 12.60 4.76 -16.46
N TYR A 86 11.90 5.43 -15.56
CA TYR A 86 10.98 4.79 -14.63
C TYR A 86 9.53 5.20 -14.88
N VAL A 87 8.66 4.20 -15.01
CA VAL A 87 7.22 4.42 -15.21
C VAL A 87 6.55 4.97 -13.95
N THR A 88 7.02 4.58 -12.76
CA THR A 88 6.41 4.95 -11.49
C THR A 88 7.44 5.30 -10.44
N GLU A 89 7.09 6.23 -9.55
CA GLU A 89 7.91 6.66 -8.41
C GLU A 89 8.32 5.49 -7.50
N GLN A 90 7.38 4.57 -7.23
CA GLN A 90 7.66 3.39 -6.40
C GLN A 90 8.69 2.44 -7.02
N ALA A 91 8.77 2.36 -8.34
CA ALA A 91 9.79 1.54 -9.01
C ALA A 91 11.19 2.15 -8.83
N PHE A 92 11.28 3.48 -8.96
CA PHE A 92 12.51 4.22 -8.68
C PHE A 92 12.94 4.07 -7.20
N ILE A 93 12.01 4.26 -6.26
CA ILE A 93 12.25 4.07 -4.82
C ILE A 93 12.72 2.64 -4.52
N ALA A 94 12.02 1.64 -5.04
CA ALA A 94 12.35 0.24 -4.81
C ALA A 94 13.73 -0.12 -5.37
N GLU A 95 14.07 0.35 -6.58
CA GLU A 95 15.40 0.09 -7.14
C GLU A 95 16.53 0.70 -6.30
N ARG A 96 16.32 1.91 -5.75
CA ARG A 96 17.34 2.60 -4.95
C ARG A 96 17.45 2.11 -3.51
N LEU A 97 16.34 1.73 -2.88
CA LEU A 97 16.27 1.49 -1.44
C LEU A 97 15.93 0.05 -1.03
N CYS A 98 15.30 -0.75 -1.89
CA CYS A 98 14.99 -2.16 -1.61
C CYS A 98 16.13 -3.12 -2.03
N VAL A 99 17.38 -2.69 -1.92
CA VAL A 99 18.55 -3.54 -2.17
C VAL A 99 18.50 -4.73 -1.21
N ASN A 100 18.66 -5.94 -1.73
CA ASN A 100 18.55 -7.21 -0.99
C ASN A 100 17.16 -7.52 -0.38
N GLY A 101 16.08 -6.95 -0.91
CA GLY A 101 14.73 -7.33 -0.51
C GLY A 101 14.28 -6.76 0.83
N ALA A 102 14.58 -5.47 1.07
CA ALA A 102 14.15 -4.73 2.25
C ALA A 102 12.62 -4.51 2.25
N TYR A 103 11.89 -5.59 2.57
CA TYR A 103 10.44 -5.65 2.60
C TYR A 103 9.92 -5.99 4.00
N PHE A 104 8.72 -5.50 4.33
CA PHE A 104 8.01 -5.94 5.53
C PHE A 104 7.65 -7.43 5.47
N ASP A 105 7.43 -8.03 6.64
CA ASP A 105 6.83 -9.36 6.72
C ASP A 105 5.50 -9.37 5.95
N PRO A 106 5.33 -10.30 4.99
CA PRO A 106 4.14 -10.33 4.13
C PRO A 106 2.84 -10.61 4.89
N SER A 107 2.90 -11.12 6.13
CA SER A 107 1.73 -11.32 7.00
C SER A 107 1.21 -10.03 7.62
N TYR A 108 2.05 -9.00 7.79
CA TYR A 108 1.64 -7.76 8.45
C TYR A 108 0.67 -6.95 7.59
N CYS A 109 0.90 -6.94 6.27
CA CYS A 109 0.18 -6.07 5.34
C CYS A 109 -0.43 -6.88 4.21
N VAL A 110 -1.76 -6.91 4.14
CA VAL A 110 -2.49 -7.70 3.14
C VAL A 110 -3.30 -6.82 2.19
N SER A 111 -3.28 -7.17 0.90
CA SER A 111 -4.15 -6.54 -0.10
C SER A 111 -5.60 -6.99 0.06
N PHE A 112 -6.54 -6.04 0.07
CA PHE A 112 -7.97 -6.33 0.11
C PHE A 112 -8.39 -7.22 -1.08
N LYS A 113 -7.98 -6.87 -2.31
CA LYS A 113 -8.38 -7.60 -3.52
C LYS A 113 -7.76 -8.98 -3.65
N LYS A 114 -6.57 -9.20 -3.09
CA LYS A 114 -5.83 -10.45 -3.23
C LYS A 114 -6.10 -11.43 -2.10
N HIS A 115 -6.22 -10.93 -0.86
CA HIS A 115 -6.27 -11.80 0.33
C HIS A 115 -7.65 -11.81 1.02
N VAL A 116 -8.41 -10.71 0.95
CA VAL A 116 -9.74 -10.63 1.58
C VAL A 116 -10.82 -11.08 0.59
N MET A 117 -10.78 -10.54 -0.63
CA MET A 117 -11.72 -10.93 -1.68
C MET A 117 -11.47 -12.38 -2.11
N HIS A 118 -12.54 -13.16 -2.21
CA HIS A 118 -12.48 -14.50 -2.79
C HIS A 118 -12.24 -14.42 -4.30
N SER A 119 -11.07 -14.90 -4.74
CA SER A 119 -10.74 -15.07 -6.16
C SER A 119 -10.99 -16.49 -6.68
N ASP A 120 -11.62 -17.37 -5.90
CA ASP A 120 -11.92 -18.75 -6.27
C ASP A 120 -13.44 -18.96 -6.43
N TRP A 121 -13.90 -20.22 -6.36
CA TRP A 121 -15.32 -20.59 -6.44
C TRP A 121 -16.15 -19.96 -5.32
N ARG A 122 -15.55 -19.56 -4.18
CA ARG A 122 -16.24 -18.88 -3.08
C ARG A 122 -16.75 -17.50 -3.46
N ARG A 123 -16.35 -16.95 -4.62
CA ARG A 123 -16.97 -15.72 -5.15
C ARG A 123 -18.47 -15.88 -5.45
N PHE A 124 -18.92 -17.10 -5.76
CA PHE A 124 -20.32 -17.40 -6.08
C PHE A 124 -21.20 -17.71 -4.86
N THR A 125 -20.60 -17.78 -3.67
CA THR A 125 -21.37 -18.00 -2.42
C THR A 125 -21.95 -16.69 -1.90
N SER A 126 -22.97 -16.75 -1.06
CA SER A 126 -23.48 -15.58 -0.33
C SER A 126 -22.66 -15.21 0.91
N LYS A 127 -21.67 -16.02 1.30
CA LYS A 127 -20.85 -15.79 2.49
C LYS A 127 -20.09 -14.46 2.38
N PRO A 128 -20.18 -13.54 3.37
CA PRO A 128 -19.41 -12.29 3.37
C PRO A 128 -17.91 -12.57 3.44
N TYR A 129 -17.08 -11.58 3.09
CA TYR A 129 -15.64 -11.72 3.25
C TYR A 129 -15.27 -11.62 4.73
N ASP A 130 -14.43 -12.54 5.20
CA ASP A 130 -13.96 -12.59 6.57
C ASP A 130 -12.82 -11.58 6.79
N LYS A 131 -12.70 -11.06 8.02
CA LYS A 131 -11.51 -10.28 8.42
C LYS A 131 -10.28 -11.19 8.33
N PRO A 132 -9.17 -10.75 7.72
CA PRO A 132 -7.94 -11.55 7.70
C PRO A 132 -7.37 -11.70 9.12
N GLU A 133 -7.05 -12.93 9.49
CA GLU A 133 -6.42 -13.24 10.78
C GLU A 133 -4.94 -12.86 10.75
N GLY A 134 -4.42 -12.34 11.86
CA GLY A 134 -3.00 -11.98 12.03
C GLY A 134 -2.54 -10.70 11.31
N ALA A 135 -3.27 -10.22 10.30
CA ALA A 135 -2.89 -9.01 9.57
C ALA A 135 -2.99 -7.75 10.44
N LYS A 136 -2.02 -6.85 10.28
CA LYS A 136 -1.96 -5.54 10.94
C LYS A 136 -2.65 -4.46 10.12
N VAL A 137 -2.45 -4.47 8.81
CA VAL A 137 -2.98 -3.47 7.87
C VAL A 137 -3.60 -4.14 6.65
N ILE A 138 -4.75 -3.62 6.22
CA ILE A 138 -5.34 -3.93 4.91
C ILE A 138 -5.12 -2.74 3.98
N VAL A 139 -4.55 -3.00 2.81
CA VAL A 139 -4.32 -1.99 1.77
C VAL A 139 -5.36 -2.11 0.66
N PHE A 140 -5.99 -1.00 0.31
CA PHE A 140 -6.97 -0.86 -0.76
C PHE A 140 -6.35 -0.19 -1.97
N HIS A 141 -5.58 -0.94 -2.78
CA HIS A 141 -5.01 -0.40 -4.01
C HIS A 141 -6.09 -0.03 -5.03
N GLY A 142 -6.44 1.25 -5.08
CA GLY A 142 -7.52 1.79 -5.91
C GLY A 142 -8.90 1.24 -5.50
N ARG A 143 -9.89 1.36 -6.39
CA ARG A 143 -11.27 0.96 -6.10
C ARG A 143 -11.46 -0.57 -5.97
N PRO A 144 -12.25 -1.08 -5.03
CA PRO A 144 -13.06 -0.35 -4.03
C PRO A 144 -12.19 0.26 -2.93
N ASN A 145 -12.58 1.43 -2.42
CA ASN A 145 -11.99 2.00 -1.20
C ASN A 145 -12.74 1.45 0.06
N PRO A 146 -12.32 1.79 1.29
CA PRO A 146 -12.97 1.26 2.49
C PRO A 146 -14.49 1.56 2.57
N PRO A 147 -14.98 2.80 2.32
CA PRO A 147 -16.42 3.07 2.25
C PRO A 147 -17.19 2.24 1.21
N ASP A 148 -16.60 1.98 0.04
CA ASP A 148 -17.21 1.14 -0.99
C ASP A 148 -17.27 -0.33 -0.54
N ALA A 149 -16.19 -0.83 0.07
CA ALA A 149 -16.08 -2.20 0.55
C ALA A 149 -17.08 -2.52 1.67
N ILE A 150 -17.35 -1.56 2.57
CA ILE A 150 -18.40 -1.66 3.59
C ILE A 150 -19.76 -1.93 2.93
N LYS A 151 -20.07 -1.22 1.84
CA LYS A 151 -21.34 -1.32 1.10
C LYS A 151 -21.40 -2.51 0.14
N GLY A 152 -20.26 -3.11 -0.21
CA GLY A 152 -20.17 -4.09 -1.29
C GLY A 152 -20.28 -3.46 -2.68
N ASP A 153 -19.86 -2.21 -2.84
CA ASP A 153 -19.80 -1.50 -4.12
C ASP A 153 -18.35 -1.48 -4.65
N TRP A 154 -18.17 -1.38 -5.95
CA TRP A 154 -16.88 -1.12 -6.56
C TRP A 154 -16.52 0.35 -6.60
N GLY A 155 -17.42 1.26 -6.21
CA GLY A 155 -17.19 2.71 -6.26
C GLY A 155 -16.91 3.23 -7.67
N LYS A 156 -17.31 2.46 -8.69
CA LYS A 156 -17.25 2.79 -10.10
C LYS A 156 -18.33 2.04 -10.87
N SER A 157 -18.81 2.64 -11.95
CA SER A 157 -19.77 1.97 -12.81
C SER A 157 -19.11 0.76 -13.50
N LEU A 158 -19.70 -0.42 -13.30
CA LEU A 158 -19.34 -1.64 -14.01
C LEU A 158 -20.41 -1.96 -15.06
N PRO A 159 -20.03 -2.42 -16.27
CA PRO A 159 -20.97 -3.02 -17.22
C PRO A 159 -21.81 -4.10 -16.55
N ALA A 160 -23.09 -4.24 -16.94
CA ALA A 160 -24.04 -5.16 -16.31
C ALA A 160 -23.50 -6.61 -16.21
N LEU A 161 -22.88 -7.10 -17.29
CA LEU A 161 -22.23 -8.42 -17.31
C LEU A 161 -21.11 -8.56 -16.27
N LYS A 162 -20.31 -7.50 -16.06
CA LYS A 162 -19.26 -7.48 -15.04
C LYS A 162 -19.83 -7.40 -13.63
N ARG A 163 -20.97 -6.74 -13.41
CA ARG A 163 -21.63 -6.75 -12.08
C ARG A 163 -22.07 -8.15 -11.68
N TRP A 164 -22.54 -8.93 -12.64
CA TRP A 164 -23.00 -10.30 -12.39
C TRP A 164 -21.87 -11.24 -11.95
N TRP A 165 -20.72 -11.26 -12.64
CA TRP A 165 -19.61 -12.16 -12.30
C TRP A 165 -18.52 -11.55 -11.40
N LYS A 166 -18.48 -10.22 -11.22
CA LYS A 166 -17.56 -9.51 -10.31
C LYS A 166 -18.33 -8.85 -9.16
N GLY A 167 -19.42 -9.44 -8.69
CA GLY A 167 -20.10 -8.93 -7.50
C GLY A 167 -19.12 -8.76 -6.34
N LEU A 168 -19.11 -7.59 -5.70
CA LEU A 168 -18.38 -7.37 -4.46
C LEU A 168 -19.33 -7.64 -3.31
N LYS A 169 -18.92 -8.45 -2.34
CA LYS A 169 -19.71 -8.70 -1.14
C LYS A 169 -19.43 -7.61 -0.11
N PRO A 170 -20.44 -7.21 0.68
CA PRO A 170 -20.24 -6.20 1.71
C PRO A 170 -19.33 -6.72 2.83
N CYS A 171 -18.47 -5.83 3.34
CA CYS A 171 -17.58 -6.05 4.47
C CYS A 171 -17.92 -5.10 5.62
N PRO A 172 -19.04 -5.33 6.35
CA PRO A 172 -19.48 -4.39 7.39
C PRO A 172 -18.47 -4.24 8.54
N TRP A 173 -17.68 -5.27 8.84
CA TRP A 173 -16.65 -5.23 9.88
C TRP A 173 -15.54 -4.20 9.61
N ILE A 174 -15.36 -3.72 8.37
CA ILE A 174 -14.41 -2.63 8.08
C ILE A 174 -14.84 -1.34 8.79
N ALA A 175 -16.14 -1.13 9.01
CA ALA A 175 -16.67 0.06 9.69
C ALA A 175 -16.18 0.18 11.15
N ASP A 176 -15.78 -0.93 11.78
CA ASP A 176 -15.20 -0.92 13.12
C ASP A 176 -13.79 -0.28 13.15
N TYR A 177 -13.14 -0.18 11.99
CA TYR A 177 -11.75 0.28 11.82
C TYR A 177 -11.61 1.53 10.94
N TRP A 178 -12.68 1.99 10.29
CA TRP A 178 -12.67 3.13 9.38
C TRP A 178 -13.61 4.24 9.88
N ARG A 179 -13.06 5.45 10.03
CA ARG A 179 -13.80 6.67 10.38
C ARG A 179 -13.44 7.76 9.38
N GLU A 180 -14.44 8.52 8.93
CA GLU A 180 -14.28 9.68 8.04
C GLU A 180 -13.91 10.95 8.82
#